data_AF-A0A962CE18-F1
#
_entry.id   AF-A0A962CE18-F1
#
_cell.length_a   1.000
_cell.length_b   1.000
_cell.length_c   1.000
_cell.angle_alpha   90.00
_cell.angle_beta   90.00
_cell.angle_gamma   90.00
#
_symmetry.space_group_name_H-M   'P 1'
#
loop_
_entity.id
_entity.type
_entity.pdbx_description
1 polymer ?
#
loop_
_entity_poly.entity_id
_entity_poly.type
_entity_poly.pdbx_seq_one_letter_code
_entity_poly.pdbx_strand_id
1 'polypeptide(L)'
;SESPYLGKCGFDGAGAILQALYPGEATAAEAATGELRRFDQKAYLPEGKDAMLADTGYVYVPKACAAGETCGLHIALHGCQQNAEAVGEAFVRDAGYNRWADARRLVVLYPQTRASYAPLNPKACWDWWGYSGTDYDTRQGVQLRWLANAAAALGAPLE
;
A
#
# COMPACT_ATOMS: atom_id res chain seq x y z
N SER A 1 11.84 8.17 17.68
CA SER A 1 11.12 8.12 16.39
C SER A 1 10.01 9.15 16.45
N GLU A 2 9.86 9.98 15.42
CA GLU A 2 8.90 11.08 15.34
C GLU A 2 8.04 10.95 14.07
N SER A 3 6.83 11.52 14.08
CA SER A 3 6.00 11.61 12.88
C SER A 3 6.76 12.37 11.77
N PRO A 4 6.73 11.92 10.50
CA PRO A 4 5.87 10.90 9.91
C PRO A 4 6.45 9.47 9.91
N TYR A 5 7.43 9.20 10.79
CA TYR A 5 8.14 7.93 10.91
C TYR A 5 8.88 7.51 9.62
N LEU A 6 9.32 8.51 8.85
CA LEU A 6 10.19 8.38 7.69
C LEU A 6 11.47 9.19 7.94
N GLY A 7 12.63 8.58 7.66
CA GLY A 7 13.93 9.18 7.93
C GLY A 7 14.85 9.16 6.71
N LYS A 8 15.71 10.17 6.60
CA LYS A 8 16.83 10.21 5.64
C LYS A 8 18.01 9.41 6.20
N CYS A 9 17.88 8.09 6.22
CA CYS A 9 18.83 7.19 6.89
C CYS A 9 20.13 6.93 6.11
N GLY A 10 20.36 7.59 4.97
CA GLY A 10 21.48 7.26 4.07
C GLY A 10 21.37 5.87 3.43
N PHE A 11 20.17 5.27 3.49
CA PHE A 11 19.88 3.93 3.01
C PHE A 11 18.56 3.91 2.24
N ASP A 12 18.58 3.34 1.04
CA ASP A 12 17.41 3.20 0.17
C ASP A 12 16.65 1.91 0.48
N GLY A 13 15.85 1.92 1.54
CA GLY A 13 15.08 0.75 1.98
C GLY A 13 14.09 0.25 0.93
N ALA A 14 13.34 1.15 0.29
CA ALA A 14 12.41 0.79 -0.78
C ALA A 14 13.14 0.15 -1.97
N GLY A 15 14.29 0.70 -2.36
CA GLY A 15 15.12 0.12 -3.42
C GLY A 15 15.65 -1.26 -3.08
N ALA A 16 16.14 -1.46 -1.86
CA ALA A 16 16.61 -2.75 -1.40
C ALA A 16 15.50 -3.82 -1.43
N ILE A 17 14.29 -3.47 -0.95
CA ILE A 17 13.11 -4.35 -1.00
C ILE A 17 12.76 -4.71 -2.45
N LEU A 18 12.64 -3.71 -3.32
CA LEU A 18 12.20 -3.94 -4.71
C LEU A 18 13.26 -4.68 -5.54
N GLN A 19 14.54 -4.48 -5.29
CA GLN A 19 15.61 -5.28 -5.92
C GLN A 19 15.57 -6.74 -5.48
N ALA A 20 15.26 -7.00 -4.20
CA ALA A 20 15.17 -8.36 -3.69
C ALA A 20 13.93 -9.11 -4.24
N LEU A 21 12.80 -8.41 -4.41
CA LEU A 21 11.54 -9.01 -4.86
C LEU A 21 11.43 -9.14 -6.38
N TYR A 22 12.03 -8.20 -7.14
CA TYR A 22 11.91 -8.14 -8.60
C TYR A 22 13.30 -8.24 -9.24
N PRO A 23 13.81 -9.46 -9.50
CA PRO A 23 15.13 -9.65 -10.10
C PRO A 23 15.20 -8.97 -11.48
N GLY A 24 16.33 -8.31 -11.74
CA GLY A 24 16.56 -7.52 -12.96
C GLY A 24 17.24 -6.19 -12.66
N GLU A 25 18.02 -5.72 -13.62
CA GLU A 25 18.71 -4.44 -13.54
C GLU A 25 17.71 -3.29 -13.73
N ALA A 26 17.65 -2.41 -12.73
CA ALA A 26 16.96 -1.14 -12.83
C ALA A 26 17.67 -0.13 -11.93
N THR A 27 17.75 1.10 -12.39
CA THR A 27 18.13 2.25 -11.56
C THR A 27 16.88 3.06 -11.33
N ALA A 28 16.63 3.44 -10.07
CA ALA A 28 15.50 4.30 -9.76
C ALA A 28 15.57 5.62 -10.54
N ALA A 29 14.39 6.15 -10.88
CA ALA A 29 14.29 7.51 -11.40
C ALA A 29 14.77 8.52 -10.34
N GLU A 30 15.25 9.69 -10.78
CA GLU A 30 15.59 10.80 -9.89
C GLU A 30 14.35 11.30 -9.12
N ALA A 31 13.20 11.32 -9.80
CA ALA A 31 11.91 11.64 -9.23
C ALA A 31 10.81 10.77 -9.86
N ALA A 32 9.75 10.52 -9.10
CA ALA A 32 8.54 9.87 -9.59
C ALA A 32 7.80 10.78 -10.57
N THR A 33 7.40 10.26 -11.72
CA THR A 33 6.76 11.00 -12.82
C THR A 33 5.35 10.52 -13.16
N GLY A 34 4.93 9.39 -12.61
CA GLY A 34 3.59 8.84 -12.72
C GLY A 34 2.55 9.60 -11.91
N GLU A 35 1.34 9.06 -11.87
CA GLU A 35 0.19 9.67 -11.22
C GLU A 35 -0.12 9.00 -9.90
N LEU A 36 -0.27 9.80 -8.84
CA LEU A 36 -0.86 9.33 -7.59
C LEU A 36 -2.38 9.55 -7.64
N ARG A 37 -3.15 8.48 -7.71
CA ARG A 37 -4.61 8.50 -7.80
C ARG A 37 -5.21 8.06 -6.47
N ARG A 38 -6.37 8.65 -6.13
CA ARG A 38 -7.21 8.24 -4.99
C ARG A 38 -8.30 7.29 -5.46
N PHE A 39 -8.70 6.36 -4.63
CA PHE A 39 -9.84 5.47 -4.90
C PHE A 39 -10.63 5.16 -3.64
N ASP A 40 -11.90 4.78 -3.81
CA ASP A 40 -12.77 4.34 -2.72
C ASP A 40 -12.44 2.90 -2.32
N GLN A 41 -11.98 2.70 -1.10
CA GLN A 41 -11.63 1.37 -0.58
C GLN A 41 -12.87 0.51 -0.33
N LYS A 42 -14.06 1.10 -0.18
CA LYS A 42 -15.31 0.35 0.00
C LYS A 42 -15.65 -0.54 -1.20
N ALA A 43 -15.16 -0.18 -2.39
CA ALA A 43 -15.33 -0.95 -3.61
C ALA A 43 -14.76 -2.38 -3.54
N TYR A 44 -13.85 -2.66 -2.61
CA TYR A 44 -13.16 -3.96 -2.50
C TYR A 44 -13.44 -4.69 -1.18
N LEU A 45 -14.42 -4.22 -0.39
CA LEU A 45 -14.82 -4.89 0.85
C LEU A 45 -15.29 -6.32 0.60
N PRO A 46 -14.84 -7.29 1.42
CA PRO A 46 -15.49 -8.59 1.46
C PRO A 46 -16.96 -8.44 1.88
N GLU A 47 -17.85 -9.20 1.23
CA GLU A 47 -19.30 -9.09 1.44
C GLU A 47 -19.68 -9.18 2.92
N GLY A 48 -20.45 -8.19 3.40
CA GLY A 48 -20.95 -8.13 4.77
C GLY A 48 -19.87 -7.96 5.86
N LYS A 49 -18.64 -7.58 5.50
CA LYS A 49 -17.53 -7.40 6.45
C LYS A 49 -16.92 -6.00 6.34
N ASP A 50 -16.55 -5.45 7.49
CA ASP A 50 -15.77 -4.21 7.58
C ASP A 50 -14.29 -4.54 7.73
N ALA A 51 -13.47 -4.12 6.76
CA ALA A 51 -12.02 -4.35 6.78
C ALA A 51 -11.26 -3.38 7.70
N MET A 52 -11.96 -2.48 8.41
CA MET A 52 -11.36 -1.50 9.30
C MET A 52 -10.38 -0.56 8.57
N LEU A 53 -10.69 -0.29 7.30
CA LEU A 53 -9.92 0.58 6.42
C LEU A 53 -10.56 1.96 6.32
N ALA A 54 -9.76 2.97 5.98
CA ALA A 54 -10.26 4.30 5.66
C ALA A 54 -11.14 4.28 4.40
N ASP A 55 -11.86 5.36 4.12
CA ASP A 55 -12.67 5.45 2.91
C ASP A 55 -11.80 5.60 1.65
N THR A 56 -10.67 6.31 1.74
CA THR A 56 -9.78 6.58 0.61
C THR A 56 -8.47 5.80 0.70
N GLY A 57 -8.12 5.14 -0.40
CA GLY A 57 -6.81 4.54 -0.65
C GLY A 57 -6.06 5.27 -1.77
N TYR A 58 -4.78 4.94 -1.95
CA TYR A 58 -3.96 5.55 -3.00
C TYR A 58 -3.34 4.49 -3.90
N VAL A 59 -3.19 4.82 -5.18
CA VAL A 59 -2.47 4.00 -6.15
C VAL A 59 -1.54 4.90 -6.97
N TYR A 60 -0.27 4.54 -7.03
CA TYR A 60 0.70 5.18 -7.92
C TYR A 60 0.78 4.40 -9.23
N VAL A 61 0.56 5.10 -10.34
CA VAL A 61 0.54 4.53 -11.68
C VAL A 61 1.65 5.17 -12.52
N PRO A 62 2.74 4.44 -12.85
CA PRO A 62 3.76 4.92 -13.78
C PRO A 62 3.17 5.29 -15.15
N LYS A 63 3.80 6.24 -15.85
CA LYS A 63 3.35 6.66 -17.19
C LYS A 63 3.26 5.50 -18.19
N ALA A 64 4.22 4.58 -18.16
CA ALA A 64 4.22 3.38 -19.00
C ALA A 64 2.97 2.51 -18.77
N CYS A 65 2.61 2.28 -17.51
CA CYS A 65 1.41 1.53 -17.13
C CYS A 65 0.13 2.26 -17.55
N ALA A 66 0.09 3.59 -17.37
CA ALA A 66 -1.04 4.40 -17.84
C ALA A 66 -1.18 4.41 -19.37
N ALA A 67 -0.10 4.19 -20.11
CA ALA A 67 -0.09 4.06 -21.56
C ALA A 67 -0.49 2.66 -22.06
N GLY A 68 -0.79 1.71 -21.16
CA GLY A 68 -1.27 0.37 -21.51
C GLY A 68 -0.18 -0.70 -21.59
N GLU A 69 1.06 -0.42 -21.16
CA GLU A 69 2.05 -1.48 -21.00
C GLU A 69 1.67 -2.44 -19.87
N THR A 70 2.09 -3.71 -20.00
CA THR A 70 1.99 -4.68 -18.92
C THR A 70 2.89 -4.27 -17.75
N CYS A 71 2.29 -4.15 -16.57
CA CYS A 71 2.97 -3.76 -15.34
C CYS A 71 2.75 -4.79 -14.23
N GLY A 72 3.72 -4.87 -13.32
CA GLY A 72 3.56 -5.61 -12.07
C GLY A 72 2.81 -4.79 -11.02
N LEU A 73 2.41 -5.45 -9.94
CA LEU A 73 1.83 -4.81 -8.75
C LEU A 73 2.78 -4.95 -7.57
N HIS A 74 2.98 -3.85 -6.84
CA HIS A 74 3.58 -3.84 -5.51
C HIS A 74 2.57 -3.26 -4.51
N ILE A 75 2.39 -3.90 -3.36
CA ILE A 75 1.50 -3.38 -2.31
C ILE A 75 2.38 -2.91 -1.15
N ALA A 76 2.38 -1.61 -0.91
CA ALA A 76 3.17 -0.99 0.15
C ALA A 76 2.26 -0.62 1.33
N LEU A 77 2.43 -1.33 2.44
CA LEU A 77 1.64 -1.16 3.66
C LEU A 77 2.35 -0.20 4.61
N HIS A 78 1.66 0.87 5.01
CA HIS A 78 2.18 1.83 5.99
C HIS A 78 2.22 1.23 7.41
N GLY A 79 3.04 1.80 8.31
CA GLY A 79 3.05 1.43 9.72
C GLY A 79 1.89 2.07 10.53
N CYS A 80 1.80 1.72 11.82
CA CYS A 80 0.89 2.42 12.74
C CYS A 80 1.17 3.94 12.73
N GLN A 81 0.12 4.77 12.80
CA GLN A 81 0.20 6.23 12.76
C GLN A 81 0.83 6.79 11.47
N GLN A 82 0.91 6.00 10.40
CA GLN A 82 1.35 6.43 9.07
C GLN A 82 0.23 6.35 8.02
N ASN A 83 -1.02 6.16 8.46
CA ASN A 83 -2.18 6.29 7.59
C ASN A 83 -2.37 7.77 7.20
N ALA A 84 -3.08 8.03 6.11
CA ALA A 84 -3.20 9.36 5.53
C ALA A 84 -3.85 10.40 6.45
N GLU A 85 -4.70 9.98 7.38
CA GLU A 85 -5.26 10.87 8.40
C GLU A 85 -4.18 11.41 9.35
N ALA A 86 -3.17 10.60 9.69
CA ALA A 86 -2.13 10.95 10.65
C ALA A 86 -0.96 11.74 10.02
N VAL A 87 -0.59 11.42 8.76
CA VAL A 87 0.63 11.96 8.12
C VAL A 87 0.40 12.55 6.74
N GLY A 88 -0.85 12.70 6.31
CA GLY A 88 -1.18 13.11 4.94
C GLY A 88 -0.59 12.12 3.92
N GLU A 89 0.03 12.65 2.87
CA GLU A 89 0.59 11.82 1.80
C GLU A 89 2.07 11.45 2.02
N ALA A 90 2.63 11.68 3.21
CA ALA A 90 4.06 11.46 3.47
C ALA A 90 4.50 10.01 3.18
N PHE A 91 3.76 9.00 3.66
CA PHE A 91 4.09 7.60 3.34
C PHE A 91 3.99 7.30 1.85
N VAL A 92 2.88 7.70 1.21
CA VAL A 92 2.62 7.34 -0.18
C VAL A 92 3.49 8.10 -1.18
N ARG A 93 4.09 9.24 -0.80
CA ARG A 93 5.01 10.02 -1.64
C ARG A 93 6.48 9.77 -1.31
N ASP A 94 6.81 9.72 -0.03
CA ASP A 94 8.18 9.90 0.45
C ASP A 94 8.82 8.60 0.96
N ALA A 95 8.08 7.49 1.05
CA ALA A 95 8.65 6.18 1.40
C ALA A 95 9.59 5.60 0.32
N GLY A 96 9.69 6.25 -0.85
CA GLY A 96 10.70 5.97 -1.87
C GLY A 96 10.31 4.94 -2.94
N TYR A 97 9.15 4.29 -2.82
CA TYR A 97 8.70 3.27 -3.79
C TYR A 97 8.39 3.84 -5.18
N ASN A 98 7.77 5.03 -5.28
CA ASN A 98 7.25 5.55 -6.56
C ASN A 98 8.32 5.74 -7.65
N ARG A 99 9.51 6.23 -7.29
CA ARG A 99 10.62 6.40 -8.24
C ARG A 99 11.21 5.08 -8.75
N TRP A 100 11.10 4.03 -7.95
CA TRP A 100 11.48 2.67 -8.34
C TRP A 100 10.39 2.03 -9.19
N ALA A 101 9.12 2.31 -8.88
CA ALA A 101 7.98 1.86 -9.66
C ALA A 101 8.02 2.35 -11.10
N ASP A 102 8.44 3.60 -11.35
CA ASP A 102 8.67 4.10 -12.70
C ASP A 102 9.71 3.28 -13.46
N ALA A 103 10.86 2.99 -12.83
CA ALA A 103 11.95 2.25 -13.46
C ALA A 103 11.62 0.76 -13.69
N ARG A 104 10.73 0.19 -12.88
CA ARG A 104 10.42 -1.24 -12.88
C ARG A 104 9.06 -1.59 -13.47
N ARG A 105 8.30 -0.61 -13.97
CA ARG A 105 6.91 -0.79 -14.45
C ARG A 105 6.05 -1.49 -13.39
N LEU A 106 6.05 -0.92 -12.18
CA LEU A 106 5.24 -1.39 -11.07
C LEU A 106 4.16 -0.37 -10.74
N VAL A 107 2.91 -0.78 -10.75
CA VAL A 107 1.84 -0.04 -10.06
C VAL A 107 2.04 -0.25 -8.56
N VAL A 108 1.99 0.82 -7.76
CA VAL A 108 2.07 0.69 -6.29
C VAL A 108 0.72 0.98 -5.66
N LEU A 109 0.14 -0.03 -5.01
CA LEU A 109 -1.06 0.11 -4.20
C LEU A 109 -0.68 0.49 -2.77
N TYR A 110 -1.31 1.54 -2.24
CA TYR A 110 -1.15 2.04 -0.87
C TYR A 110 -2.50 2.07 -0.14
N PRO A 111 -2.96 0.92 0.35
CA PRO A 111 -4.15 0.84 1.17
C PRO A 111 -3.98 1.65 2.47
N GLN A 112 -5.07 2.19 3.00
CA GLN A 112 -5.08 3.00 4.21
C GLN A 112 -5.98 2.37 5.26
N THR A 113 -5.44 2.09 6.44
CA THR A 113 -6.26 1.75 7.62
C THR A 113 -6.89 3.01 8.21
N ARG A 114 -7.88 2.85 9.09
CA ARG A 114 -8.43 3.94 9.91
C ARG A 114 -8.24 3.66 11.39
N ALA A 115 -8.21 4.73 12.20
CA ALA A 115 -8.24 4.58 13.65
C ALA A 115 -9.61 4.05 14.11
N SER A 116 -9.61 3.30 15.20
CA SER A 116 -10.83 2.77 15.82
C SER A 116 -10.67 2.72 17.34
N TYR A 117 -11.74 3.03 18.06
CA TYR A 117 -11.79 2.88 19.52
C TYR A 117 -12.59 1.64 19.97
N ALA A 118 -13.38 1.06 19.07
CA ALA A 118 -14.10 -0.19 19.28
C ALA A 118 -14.28 -0.90 17.92
N PRO A 119 -13.52 -1.97 17.61
CA PRO A 119 -12.44 -2.55 18.40
C PRO A 119 -11.25 -1.59 18.57
N LEU A 120 -10.46 -1.76 19.63
CA LEU A 120 -9.40 -0.80 19.99
C LEU A 120 -8.20 -0.90 19.04
N ASN A 121 -8.07 0.09 18.16
CA ASN A 121 -6.93 0.33 17.27
C ASN A 121 -6.75 1.86 17.04
N PRO A 122 -6.44 2.64 18.09
CA PRO A 122 -6.40 4.11 18.00
C PRO A 122 -5.22 4.62 17.15
N LYS A 123 -4.27 3.74 16.83
CA LYS A 123 -3.09 4.05 16.02
C LYS A 123 -3.23 3.65 14.56
N ALA A 124 -4.42 3.21 14.13
CA ALA A 124 -4.68 2.78 12.76
C ALA A 124 -3.62 1.78 12.25
N CYS A 125 -3.27 0.78 13.05
CA CYS A 125 -2.36 -0.28 12.62
C CYS A 125 -3.08 -1.27 11.68
N TRP A 126 -2.32 -2.00 10.86
CA TRP A 126 -2.80 -3.24 10.23
C TRP A 126 -3.16 -4.28 11.29
N ASP A 127 -4.08 -5.18 10.97
CA ASP A 127 -4.49 -6.22 11.90
C ASP A 127 -3.46 -7.33 12.01
N TRP A 128 -2.68 -7.27 13.09
CA TRP A 128 -1.73 -8.30 13.47
C TRP A 128 -2.05 -8.90 14.86
N TRP A 129 -3.19 -8.55 15.45
CA TRP A 129 -3.60 -9.04 16.77
C TRP A 129 -5.08 -9.45 16.87
N GLY A 130 -5.80 -9.52 15.75
CA GLY A 130 -7.16 -10.04 15.65
C GLY A 130 -8.26 -9.05 15.94
N TYR A 131 -8.01 -7.73 15.81
CA TYR A 131 -9.05 -6.74 16.08
C TYR A 131 -10.18 -6.77 15.05
N SER A 132 -9.94 -7.32 13.86
CA SER A 132 -10.94 -7.48 12.81
C SER A 132 -11.55 -8.89 12.74
N GLY A 133 -11.15 -9.80 13.65
CA GLY A 133 -11.65 -11.17 13.76
C GLY A 133 -10.55 -12.20 14.03
N THR A 134 -10.94 -13.42 14.36
CA THR A 134 -9.99 -14.51 14.71
C THR A 134 -9.16 -15.00 13.53
N ASP A 135 -9.62 -14.79 12.30
CA ASP A 135 -8.98 -15.28 11.08
C ASP A 135 -7.94 -14.29 10.51
N TYR A 136 -7.58 -13.23 11.26
CA TYR A 136 -6.82 -12.08 10.78
C TYR A 136 -5.49 -12.41 10.09
N ASP A 137 -4.82 -13.49 10.51
CA ASP A 137 -3.54 -13.97 9.99
C ASP A 137 -3.69 -15.09 8.96
N THR A 138 -4.91 -15.40 8.52
CA THR A 138 -5.22 -16.44 7.53
C THR A 138 -5.73 -15.84 6.22
N ARG A 139 -5.84 -16.67 5.17
CA ARG A 139 -6.49 -16.27 3.90
C ARG A 139 -7.95 -15.82 4.07
N GLN A 140 -8.59 -16.10 5.20
CA GLN A 140 -9.95 -15.67 5.51
C GLN A 140 -10.02 -14.32 6.25
N GLY A 141 -8.87 -13.79 6.69
CA GLY A 141 -8.79 -12.50 7.36
C GLY A 141 -9.36 -11.37 6.50
N VAL A 142 -10.19 -10.52 7.10
CA VAL A 142 -10.95 -9.51 6.34
C VAL A 142 -10.04 -8.49 5.64
N GLN A 143 -8.93 -8.07 6.26
CA GLN A 143 -7.94 -7.20 5.59
C GLN A 143 -7.20 -7.92 4.46
N LEU A 144 -6.83 -9.19 4.65
CA LEU A 144 -6.17 -9.98 3.61
C LEU A 144 -7.09 -10.26 2.42
N ARG A 145 -8.37 -10.55 2.65
CA ARG A 145 -9.39 -10.68 1.60
C ARG A 145 -9.63 -9.36 0.87
N TRP A 146 -9.63 -8.23 1.58
CA TRP A 146 -9.70 -6.91 0.93
C TRP A 146 -8.50 -6.69 0.00
N LEU A 147 -7.27 -7.02 0.45
CA LEU A 147 -6.07 -6.90 -0.36
C LEU A 147 -6.16 -7.78 -1.62
N ALA A 148 -6.63 -9.01 -1.49
CA ALA A 148 -6.85 -9.91 -2.63
C ALA A 148 -7.86 -9.34 -3.64
N ASN A 149 -8.98 -8.79 -3.17
CA ASN A 149 -9.99 -8.15 -4.03
C ASN A 149 -9.41 -6.93 -4.78
N ALA A 150 -8.69 -6.06 -4.08
CA ALA A 150 -8.09 -4.86 -4.67
C ALA A 150 -7.00 -5.23 -5.68
N ALA A 151 -6.18 -6.24 -5.39
CA ALA A 151 -5.16 -6.74 -6.30
C ALA A 151 -5.79 -7.38 -7.56
N ALA A 152 -6.85 -8.18 -7.40
CA ALA A 152 -7.60 -8.74 -8.52
C ALA A 152 -8.23 -7.65 -9.41
N ALA A 153 -8.77 -6.58 -8.82
CA ALA A 153 -9.31 -5.44 -9.56
C ALA A 153 -8.25 -4.67 -10.37
N LEU A 154 -6.99 -4.74 -9.94
CA LEU A 154 -5.84 -4.21 -10.68
C LEU A 154 -5.25 -5.21 -11.69
N GLY A 155 -5.88 -6.37 -11.88
CA GLY A 155 -5.42 -7.41 -12.81
C GLY A 155 -4.28 -8.30 -12.27
N ALA A 156 -4.03 -8.28 -10.96
CA ALA A 156 -3.00 -9.07 -10.29
C ALA A 156 -3.57 -9.88 -9.13
N PRO A 157 -4.44 -10.88 -9.39
CA PRO A 157 -5.03 -11.70 -8.32
C PRO A 157 -3.97 -12.41 -7.48
N LEU A 158 -4.20 -12.49 -6.17
CA LEU A 158 -3.34 -13.21 -5.23
C LEU A 158 -3.83 -14.66 -5.07
N GLU A 159 -2.92 -15.64 -5.11
CA GLU A 159 -3.23 -17.08 -5.01
C GLU A 159 -3.16 -17.66 -3.59
#